data_AF-A0A2K3QRW6-F1
#
_entry.id   AF-A0A2K3QRW6-F1
#
_cell.length_a   1.000
_cell.length_b   1.000
_cell.length_c   1.000
_cell.angle_alpha   90.00
_cell.angle_beta   90.00
_cell.angle_gamma   90.00
#
_symmetry.space_group_name_H-M   'P 1'
#
loop_
_entity.id
_entity.type
_entity.pdbx_description
1 polymer ?
#
loop_
_entity_poly.entity_id
_entity_poly.type
_entity_poly.pdbx_seq_one_letter_code
_entity_poly.pdbx_strand_id
1 'polypeptide(L)'
;MKRLAQLCRQYTNLSESDIKELQRTANYLSSTTLYQSADVFIDVYKEMSQQALVVYHKPPTKADSLYSGDVVGMEALLENEPGVLRTMQTSLNSIGLLAVTQENRLIKQNIYPIRNEHRTIGVIIVEMAADGEIQADLHKEELNHCQLAKVAKSTSQVDALFIDQLAEAVLIFDAAGHLLITNNNAQELYRKLGYRDNIIGMSYDNLSIDYTTFEYVLYQMRYKVSNQPIESNTTYLNYYFKIRKVWLESEAQLVMIIQDNTEFKEKEAEIISKSVAIREIHHRVKNNLQSVVSLLRIQERRTQSLEAKKVLHESVNRIMAIAATHELLSKQVKDDVALRQTLEAVMYNFRHLFQGAQSLEMTMDVDPAIMVSSEQMVTISLIVNELLQNIFDHAFDSPASGVVKVIGTLDNKMITITVMDNGKGYDVHQKNENSLGLMIVKSYVKDKLKGKIMIESNDQGTKTCFYFEQNTSDVVQ
;
A
#
# COMPACT_ATOMS: atom_id res chain seq x y z
N MET A 1 16.64 -39.93 12.95
CA MET A 1 16.56 -39.70 11.48
C MET A 1 15.20 -39.99 10.86
N LYS A 2 14.57 -41.16 11.07
CA LYS A 2 13.22 -41.43 10.54
C LYS A 2 12.16 -40.44 11.08
N ARG A 3 12.21 -40.15 12.39
CA ARG A 3 11.33 -39.17 13.06
C ARG A 3 11.49 -37.75 12.51
N LEU A 4 12.73 -37.27 12.32
CA LEU A 4 13.04 -35.97 11.70
C LEU A 4 12.37 -35.84 10.31
N ALA A 5 12.58 -36.81 9.42
CA ALA A 5 11.99 -36.76 8.08
C ALA A 5 10.45 -36.81 8.10
N GLN A 6 9.87 -37.58 9.03
CA GLN A 6 8.41 -37.61 9.20
C GLN A 6 7.87 -36.25 9.64
N LEU A 7 8.51 -35.59 10.62
CA LEU A 7 8.11 -34.28 11.10
C LEU A 7 8.23 -33.22 9.99
N CYS A 8 9.33 -33.19 9.24
CA CYS A 8 9.49 -32.28 8.11
C CYS A 8 8.39 -32.47 7.06
N ARG A 9 8.08 -33.70 6.65
CA ARG A 9 7.03 -33.99 5.65
C ARG A 9 5.63 -33.62 6.12
N GLN A 10 5.37 -33.73 7.42
CA GLN A 10 4.05 -33.48 7.99
C GLN A 10 3.78 -31.98 8.20
N TYR A 11 4.81 -31.21 8.53
CA TYR A 11 4.64 -29.84 9.02
C TYR A 11 5.35 -28.76 8.19
N THR A 12 6.11 -29.11 7.15
CA THR A 12 6.85 -28.14 6.33
C THR A 12 6.69 -28.41 4.84
N ASN A 13 7.02 -27.43 4.00
CA ASN A 13 7.07 -27.55 2.53
C ASN A 13 8.49 -27.89 2.02
N LEU A 14 9.35 -28.42 2.88
CA LEU A 14 10.72 -28.81 2.52
C LEU A 14 10.72 -29.97 1.51
N SER A 15 11.58 -29.87 0.51
CA SER A 15 11.76 -30.92 -0.49
C SER A 15 12.52 -32.12 0.09
N GLU A 16 12.46 -33.27 -0.57
CA GLU A 16 13.27 -34.44 -0.19
C GLU A 16 14.78 -34.17 -0.23
N SER A 17 15.24 -33.20 -1.03
CA SER A 17 16.64 -32.74 -1.02
C SER A 17 16.99 -32.04 0.29
N ASP A 18 16.14 -31.13 0.76
CA ASP A 18 16.37 -30.39 2.01
C ASP A 18 16.29 -31.31 3.23
N ILE A 19 15.34 -32.24 3.23
CA ILE A 19 15.20 -33.22 4.31
C ILE A 19 16.46 -34.09 4.40
N LYS A 20 17.05 -34.47 3.27
CA LYS A 20 18.33 -35.20 3.25
C LYS A 20 19.47 -34.37 3.82
N GLU A 21 19.52 -33.07 3.51
CA GLU A 21 20.56 -32.19 4.06
C GLU A 21 20.38 -32.02 5.59
N LEU A 22 19.15 -31.82 6.08
CA LEU A 22 18.87 -31.80 7.53
C LEU A 22 19.28 -33.11 8.22
N GLN A 23 19.00 -34.26 7.61
CA GLN A 23 19.43 -35.56 8.12
C GLN A 23 20.96 -35.69 8.13
N ARG A 24 21.65 -35.18 7.10
CA ARG A 24 23.11 -35.15 7.04
C ARG A 24 23.70 -34.30 8.16
N THR A 25 23.16 -33.10 8.37
CA THR A 25 23.54 -32.21 9.47
C THR A 25 23.31 -32.87 10.83
N ALA A 26 22.13 -33.48 11.05
CA ALA A 26 21.81 -34.18 12.29
C ALA A 26 22.76 -35.37 12.54
N ASN A 27 23.10 -36.14 11.50
CA ASN A 27 24.07 -37.25 11.62
C ASN A 27 25.46 -36.73 12.02
N TYR A 28 25.90 -35.63 11.41
CA TYR A 28 27.17 -34.98 11.78
C TYR A 28 27.16 -34.49 13.24
N LEU A 29 26.07 -33.84 13.68
CA LEU A 29 25.92 -33.39 15.07
C LEU A 29 25.91 -34.57 16.05
N SER A 30 25.33 -35.71 15.67
CA SER A 30 25.31 -36.91 16.53
C SER A 30 26.70 -37.54 16.72
N SER A 31 27.58 -37.46 15.73
CA SER A 31 28.91 -38.07 15.77
C SER A 31 30.03 -37.12 16.20
N THR A 32 29.79 -35.80 16.18
CA THR A 32 30.80 -34.81 16.56
C THR A 32 31.05 -34.75 18.08
N THR A 33 32.30 -34.46 18.43
CA THR A 33 32.75 -34.14 19.80
C THR A 33 32.58 -32.67 20.16
N LEU A 34 32.08 -31.84 19.23
CA LEU A 34 31.71 -30.46 19.51
C LEU A 34 30.46 -30.40 20.41
N TYR A 35 30.34 -29.31 21.17
CA TYR A 35 29.17 -28.98 21.99
C TYR A 35 28.81 -30.03 23.06
N GLN A 36 29.80 -30.72 23.63
CA GLN A 36 29.57 -31.77 24.64
C GLN A 36 28.91 -31.29 25.94
N SER A 37 29.01 -29.99 26.24
CA SER A 37 28.42 -29.37 27.43
C SER A 37 27.22 -28.48 27.10
N ALA A 38 26.63 -28.64 25.91
CA ALA A 38 25.51 -27.83 25.43
C ALA A 38 24.38 -28.72 24.92
N ASP A 39 23.15 -28.23 25.04
CA ASP A 39 22.02 -28.79 24.30
C ASP A 39 22.06 -28.28 22.86
N VAL A 40 21.92 -29.19 21.89
CA VAL A 40 21.97 -28.82 20.46
C VAL A 40 20.68 -29.24 19.77
N PHE A 41 20.05 -28.30 19.09
CA PHE A 41 18.79 -28.49 18.38
C PHE A 41 18.93 -28.28 16.88
N ILE A 42 18.03 -28.91 16.12
CA ILE A 42 17.73 -28.46 14.76
C ILE A 42 16.26 -28.08 14.71
N ASP A 43 16.03 -26.84 14.32
CA ASP A 43 14.70 -26.26 14.19
C ASP A 43 14.41 -25.92 12.73
N VAL A 44 13.19 -26.18 12.29
CA VAL A 44 12.71 -25.88 10.93
C VAL A 44 11.50 -24.97 10.98
N TYR A 45 11.32 -24.17 9.93
CA TYR A 45 10.22 -23.22 9.85
C TYR A 45 8.93 -23.88 9.39
N LYS A 46 7.86 -23.70 10.17
CA LYS A 46 6.51 -24.15 9.82
C LYS A 46 5.76 -23.03 9.10
N GLU A 47 5.72 -23.10 7.77
CA GLU A 47 5.13 -22.04 6.93
C GLU A 47 3.67 -21.70 7.29
N MET A 48 2.88 -22.69 7.73
CA MET A 48 1.46 -22.46 8.03
C MET A 48 1.18 -21.80 9.39
N SER A 49 2.06 -21.95 10.39
CA SER A 49 1.83 -21.37 11.73
C SER A 49 2.84 -20.30 12.12
N GLN A 50 3.79 -19.95 11.24
CA GLN A 50 4.87 -18.99 11.53
C GLN A 50 5.57 -19.30 12.86
N GLN A 51 5.92 -20.56 13.09
CA GLN A 51 6.62 -21.02 14.30
C GLN A 51 7.79 -21.91 13.91
N ALA A 52 8.75 -22.08 14.83
CA ALA A 52 9.81 -23.08 14.68
C ALA A 52 9.35 -24.43 15.24
N LEU A 53 9.71 -25.51 14.55
CA LEU A 53 9.48 -26.88 14.96
C LEU A 53 10.82 -27.55 15.25
N VAL A 54 10.98 -28.10 16.46
CA VAL A 54 12.17 -28.86 16.84
C VAL A 54 12.12 -30.23 16.17
N VAL A 55 13.06 -30.52 15.28
CA VAL A 55 13.11 -31.81 14.54
C VAL A 55 14.27 -32.70 14.96
N TYR A 56 15.20 -32.17 15.76
CA TYR A 56 16.32 -32.88 16.33
C TYR A 56 16.75 -32.25 17.65
N HIS A 57 17.13 -33.08 18.61
CA HIS A 57 17.76 -32.67 19.86
C HIS A 57 18.91 -33.63 20.18
N LYS A 58 20.08 -33.08 20.50
CA LYS A 58 21.22 -33.77 21.09
C LYS A 58 21.44 -33.18 22.48
N PRO A 59 21.13 -33.93 23.56
CA PRO A 59 21.45 -33.50 24.90
C PRO A 59 22.98 -33.51 25.14
N PRO A 60 23.48 -32.72 26.09
CA PRO A 60 24.88 -32.72 26.48
C PRO A 60 25.34 -34.09 27.00
N THR A 61 26.63 -34.37 26.82
CA THR A 61 27.28 -35.58 27.33
C THR A 61 28.22 -35.32 28.51
N LYS A 62 28.59 -34.06 28.73
CA LYS A 62 29.50 -33.60 29.81
C LYS A 62 28.86 -32.62 30.81
N ALA A 63 27.59 -32.29 30.63
CA ALA A 63 26.81 -31.42 31.50
C ALA A 63 25.37 -31.98 31.63
N ASP A 64 24.61 -31.49 32.59
CA ASP A 64 23.18 -31.79 32.69
C ASP A 64 22.42 -31.07 31.57
N SER A 65 21.45 -31.76 30.97
CA SER A 65 20.57 -31.12 29.97
C SER A 65 19.73 -30.04 30.63
N LEU A 66 19.53 -28.95 29.90
CA LEU A 66 18.65 -27.86 30.29
C LEU A 66 17.17 -28.28 30.28
N TYR A 67 16.84 -29.44 29.67
CA TYR A 67 15.48 -29.93 29.48
C TYR A 67 15.27 -31.30 30.14
N SER A 68 14.11 -31.48 30.74
CA SER A 68 13.76 -32.70 31.49
C SER A 68 13.12 -33.82 30.65
N GLY A 69 12.76 -33.55 29.39
CA GLY A 69 12.03 -34.49 28.50
C GLY A 69 12.37 -34.37 27.02
N ASP A 70 11.74 -35.22 26.19
CA ASP A 70 11.91 -35.22 24.74
C ASP A 70 11.19 -34.01 24.10
N VAL A 71 11.95 -33.04 23.64
CA VAL A 71 11.43 -31.83 22.99
C VAL A 71 11.22 -31.98 21.48
N VAL A 72 11.59 -33.12 20.87
CA VAL A 72 11.46 -33.32 19.42
C VAL A 72 9.98 -33.41 19.02
N GLY A 73 9.56 -32.47 18.18
CA GLY A 73 8.18 -32.29 17.73
C GLY A 73 7.41 -31.22 18.49
N MET A 74 8.01 -30.56 19.48
CA MET A 74 7.44 -29.39 20.14
C MET A 74 7.60 -28.13 19.27
N GLU A 75 6.65 -27.21 19.41
CA GLU A 75 6.72 -25.88 18.79
C GLU A 75 7.50 -24.94 19.71
N ALA A 76 8.47 -24.23 19.13
CA ALA A 76 9.16 -23.13 19.80
C ALA A 76 8.47 -21.81 19.43
N LEU A 77 8.05 -21.06 20.45
CA LEU A 77 7.44 -19.75 20.29
C LEU A 77 8.52 -18.73 19.89
N LEU A 78 8.51 -18.30 18.63
CA LEU A 78 9.48 -17.35 18.08
C LEU A 78 9.50 -15.99 18.79
N GLU A 79 8.40 -15.62 19.45
CA GLU A 79 8.29 -14.41 20.28
C GLU A 79 9.23 -14.38 21.50
N ASN A 80 9.77 -15.54 21.89
CA ASN A 80 10.71 -15.67 23.00
C ASN A 80 12.17 -15.82 22.53
N GLU A 81 12.41 -16.02 21.22
CA GLU A 81 13.72 -16.38 20.65
C GLU A 81 14.02 -15.59 19.35
N PRO A 82 14.27 -14.27 19.45
CA PRO A 82 14.46 -13.40 18.28
C PRO A 82 15.63 -13.85 17.38
N GLY A 83 16.64 -14.50 17.94
CA GLY A 83 17.78 -15.02 17.20
C GLY A 83 17.44 -16.14 16.22
N VAL A 84 16.50 -17.01 16.57
CA VAL A 84 16.10 -18.15 15.73
C VAL A 84 15.41 -17.64 14.47
N LEU A 85 14.41 -16.78 14.66
CA LEU A 85 13.66 -16.17 13.57
C LEU A 85 14.56 -15.33 12.68
N ARG A 86 15.41 -14.50 13.30
CA ARG A 86 16.40 -13.69 12.62
C ARG A 86 17.31 -14.55 11.75
N THR A 87 17.93 -15.60 12.30
CA THR A 87 18.87 -16.45 11.55
C THR A 87 18.16 -17.22 10.44
N MET A 88 16.91 -17.66 10.66
CA MET A 88 16.09 -18.27 9.61
C MET A 88 15.83 -17.30 8.44
N GLN A 89 15.41 -16.07 8.72
CA GLN A 89 15.07 -15.07 7.70
C GLN A 89 16.32 -14.50 7.03
N THR A 90 17.27 -14.03 7.82
CA THR A 90 18.45 -13.31 7.33
C THR A 90 19.55 -14.21 6.79
N SER A 91 19.53 -15.50 7.16
CA SER A 91 20.64 -16.42 6.96
C SER A 91 21.95 -15.96 7.63
N LEU A 92 21.90 -15.01 8.57
CA LEU A 92 23.05 -14.58 9.36
C LEU A 92 23.11 -15.36 10.68
N ASN A 93 24.31 -15.64 11.16
CA ASN A 93 24.49 -16.27 12.47
C ASN A 93 23.99 -15.32 13.57
N SER A 94 23.40 -15.89 14.63
CA SER A 94 23.15 -15.16 15.87
C SER A 94 24.02 -15.76 16.96
N ILE A 95 25.00 -15.01 17.47
CA ILE A 95 26.04 -15.54 18.35
C ILE A 95 25.94 -14.91 19.73
N GLY A 96 25.91 -15.75 20.76
CA GLY A 96 25.96 -15.36 22.16
C GLY A 96 24.73 -14.60 22.64
N LEU A 97 23.58 -14.81 22.00
CA LEU A 97 22.33 -14.18 22.43
C LEU A 97 21.88 -14.79 23.75
N LEU A 98 21.47 -13.93 24.68
CA LEU A 98 20.81 -14.36 25.90
C LEU A 98 19.32 -14.62 25.60
N ALA A 99 18.81 -15.71 26.15
CA ALA A 99 17.40 -16.08 26.05
C ALA A 99 16.93 -16.69 27.36
N VAL A 100 15.60 -16.72 27.54
CA VAL A 100 14.96 -17.39 28.67
C VAL A 100 14.18 -18.57 28.12
N THR A 101 14.50 -19.78 28.57
CA THR A 101 13.81 -21.00 28.14
C THR A 101 12.35 -21.04 28.59
N GLN A 102 11.55 -21.96 28.03
CA GLN A 102 10.18 -22.23 28.49
C GLN A 102 10.10 -22.66 29.97
N GLU A 103 11.20 -23.18 30.52
CA GLU A 103 11.35 -23.52 31.95
C GLU A 103 11.88 -22.34 32.79
N ASN A 104 11.87 -21.12 32.24
CA ASN A 104 12.29 -19.86 32.88
C ASN A 104 13.77 -19.84 33.31
N ARG A 105 14.66 -20.48 32.54
CA ARG A 105 16.12 -20.48 32.78
C ARG A 105 16.83 -19.55 31.82
N LEU A 106 17.78 -18.75 32.33
CA LEU A 106 18.64 -17.91 31.51
C LEU A 106 19.70 -18.76 30.81
N ILE A 107 19.78 -18.64 29.49
CA ILE A 107 20.69 -19.41 28.65
C ILE A 107 21.42 -18.50 27.67
N LYS A 108 22.58 -18.96 27.22
CA LYS A 108 23.32 -18.36 26.11
C LYS A 108 23.17 -19.26 24.88
N GLN A 109 22.77 -18.67 23.77
CA GLN A 109 22.46 -19.36 22.53
C GLN A 109 23.36 -18.91 21.39
N ASN A 110 23.85 -19.88 20.60
CA ASN A 110 24.45 -19.65 19.29
C ASN A 110 23.59 -20.33 18.23
N ILE A 111 23.26 -19.60 17.16
CA ILE A 111 22.32 -20.03 16.14
C ILE A 111 22.97 -19.91 14.78
N TYR A 112 22.97 -21.01 14.03
CA TYR A 112 23.62 -21.13 12.74
C TYR A 112 22.61 -21.59 11.67
N PRO A 113 22.56 -20.98 10.49
CA PRO A 113 21.65 -21.39 9.43
C PRO A 113 22.09 -22.71 8.81
N ILE A 114 21.15 -23.62 8.60
CA ILE A 114 21.34 -24.79 7.72
C ILE A 114 20.85 -24.37 6.35
N ARG A 115 21.74 -24.47 5.35
CA ARG A 115 21.47 -24.03 3.98
C ARG A 115 21.45 -25.21 3.04
N ASN A 116 20.55 -25.16 2.06
CA ASN A 116 20.60 -26.01 0.89
C ASN A 116 20.46 -25.11 -0.34
N GLU A 117 21.40 -25.23 -1.27
CA GLU A 117 21.59 -24.30 -2.38
C GLU A 117 21.65 -22.83 -1.92
N HIS A 118 20.65 -22.01 -2.25
CA HIS A 118 20.58 -20.59 -1.91
C HIS A 118 19.56 -20.24 -0.84
N ARG A 119 18.95 -21.24 -0.17
CA ARG A 119 17.94 -21.01 0.87
C ARG A 119 18.32 -21.58 2.23
N THR A 120 17.93 -20.89 3.29
CA THR A 120 17.93 -21.43 4.65
C THR A 120 16.78 -22.41 4.80
N ILE A 121 17.05 -23.64 5.24
CA ILE A 121 16.07 -24.72 5.39
C ILE A 121 15.80 -25.11 6.85
N GLY A 122 16.59 -24.57 7.76
CA GLY A 122 16.49 -24.75 9.20
C GLY A 122 17.64 -24.05 9.90
N VAL A 123 17.74 -24.20 11.21
CA VAL A 123 18.85 -23.66 12.00
C VAL A 123 19.35 -24.69 13.00
N ILE A 124 20.64 -24.60 13.32
CA ILE A 124 21.25 -25.27 14.46
C ILE A 124 21.22 -24.30 15.62
N ILE A 125 20.68 -24.71 16.75
CA ILE A 125 20.68 -23.92 18.00
C ILE A 125 21.58 -24.64 18.98
N VAL A 126 22.53 -23.93 19.58
CA VAL A 126 23.42 -24.44 20.62
C VAL A 126 23.17 -23.64 21.88
N GLU A 127 22.65 -24.31 22.91
CA GLU A 127 22.26 -23.70 24.18
C GLU A 127 23.16 -24.14 25.31
N MET A 128 23.60 -23.16 26.10
CA MET A 128 24.41 -23.39 27.29
C MET A 128 23.78 -22.65 28.45
N ALA A 129 23.85 -23.22 29.66
CA ALA A 129 23.49 -22.50 30.87
C ALA A 129 24.32 -21.21 30.94
N ALA A 130 23.68 -20.08 31.24
CA ALA A 130 24.41 -18.89 31.66
C ALA A 130 24.90 -19.15 33.10
N ASP A 131 26.20 -19.32 33.28
CA ASP A 131 26.84 -19.62 34.56
C ASP A 131 26.68 -18.48 35.57
N GLY A 132 26.62 -18.82 36.87
CA GLY A 132 26.40 -17.84 37.95
C GLY A 132 27.47 -16.76 38.09
N GLU A 133 28.67 -16.97 37.54
CA GLU A 133 29.71 -15.93 37.44
C GLU A 133 29.35 -14.87 36.38
N ILE A 134 28.66 -15.26 35.30
CA ILE A 134 28.07 -14.33 34.32
C ILE A 134 26.98 -13.47 34.98
N GLN A 135 26.32 -13.89 36.07
CA GLN A 135 25.38 -13.01 36.78
C GLN A 135 26.09 -11.85 37.51
N ALA A 136 27.33 -12.07 37.98
CA ALA A 136 28.18 -11.05 38.61
C ALA A 136 28.99 -10.24 37.57
N ASP A 137 29.42 -10.88 36.49
CA ASP A 137 30.09 -10.23 35.35
C ASP A 137 29.10 -9.52 34.43
N LEU A 138 27.83 -9.92 34.30
CA LEU A 138 26.77 -9.12 33.66
C LEU A 138 26.50 -7.87 34.48
N HIS A 139 26.41 -7.95 35.81
CA HIS A 139 26.30 -6.72 36.60
C HIS A 139 27.55 -5.86 36.55
N LYS A 140 28.76 -6.43 36.42
CA LYS A 140 30.01 -5.66 36.26
C LYS A 140 30.23 -5.16 34.83
N GLU A 141 29.86 -5.88 33.79
CA GLU A 141 29.95 -5.51 32.38
C GLU A 141 28.78 -4.59 32.01
N GLU A 142 27.58 -4.75 32.54
CA GLU A 142 26.51 -3.75 32.46
C GLU A 142 26.89 -2.49 33.25
N LEU A 143 27.51 -2.59 34.44
CA LEU A 143 28.04 -1.40 35.12
C LEU A 143 29.21 -0.79 34.35
N ASN A 144 30.13 -1.57 33.82
CA ASN A 144 31.31 -1.10 33.09
C ASN A 144 30.94 -0.57 31.71
N HIS A 145 30.01 -1.18 30.98
CA HIS A 145 29.46 -0.68 29.72
C HIS A 145 28.50 0.47 29.95
N CYS A 146 27.75 0.53 31.05
CA CYS A 146 27.00 1.73 31.43
C CYS A 146 27.95 2.86 31.87
N GLN A 147 29.08 2.55 32.52
CA GLN A 147 30.13 3.51 32.87
C GLN A 147 30.92 3.95 31.63
N LEU A 148 31.28 3.04 30.72
CA LEU A 148 31.93 3.33 29.44
C LEU A 148 30.98 4.03 28.49
N ALA A 149 29.68 3.73 28.49
CA ALA A 149 28.67 4.49 27.77
C ALA A 149 28.47 5.86 28.41
N LYS A 150 28.53 6.00 29.75
CA LYS A 150 28.52 7.31 30.43
C LYS A 150 29.78 8.13 30.16
N VAL A 151 30.94 7.48 30.04
CA VAL A 151 32.24 8.09 29.71
C VAL A 151 32.32 8.41 28.22
N ALA A 152 31.84 7.54 27.33
CA ALA A 152 31.70 7.79 25.89
C ALA A 152 30.70 8.92 25.64
N LYS A 153 29.57 8.96 26.37
CA LYS A 153 28.63 10.10 26.39
C LYS A 153 29.28 11.44 26.74
N SER A 154 30.38 11.44 27.50
CA SER A 154 31.14 12.65 27.83
C SER A 154 32.32 12.93 26.90
N THR A 155 32.65 12.03 25.96
CA THR A 155 33.86 12.14 25.13
C THR A 155 33.58 12.10 23.61
N SER A 156 32.42 11.61 23.16
CA SER A 156 32.00 11.65 21.75
C SER A 156 31.28 12.95 21.42
N GLN A 157 31.58 13.57 20.26
CA GLN A 157 30.83 14.74 19.75
C GLN A 157 29.34 14.45 19.47
N VAL A 158 28.96 13.17 19.39
CA VAL A 158 27.56 12.76 19.27
C VAL A 158 26.95 12.70 20.67
N ASP A 159 26.32 13.80 21.09
CA ASP A 159 25.60 13.86 22.35
C ASP A 159 24.49 12.80 22.36
N ALA A 160 24.54 11.85 23.32
CA ALA A 160 23.47 10.86 23.44
C ALA A 160 22.09 11.51 23.67
N LEU A 161 22.07 12.70 24.28
CA LEU A 161 20.86 13.51 24.44
C LEU A 161 20.31 13.99 23.09
N PHE A 162 21.16 14.22 22.09
CA PHE A 162 20.75 14.66 20.76
C PHE A 162 20.14 13.51 19.94
N ILE A 163 20.77 12.33 19.95
CA ILE A 163 20.25 11.17 19.19
C ILE A 163 18.92 10.65 19.75
N ASP A 164 18.64 10.86 21.04
CA ASP A 164 17.35 10.54 21.66
C ASP A 164 16.21 11.44 21.19
N GLN A 165 16.50 12.59 20.59
CA GLN A 165 15.49 13.47 19.97
C GLN A 165 15.17 13.07 18.51
N LEU A 166 15.94 12.17 17.92
CA LEU A 166 15.71 11.72 16.55
C LEU A 166 14.58 10.69 16.53
N ALA A 167 13.62 10.86 15.62
CA ALA A 167 12.50 9.93 15.44
C ALA A 167 12.93 8.56 14.92
N GLU A 168 14.08 8.47 14.24
CA GLU A 168 14.62 7.22 13.70
C GLU A 168 15.36 6.43 14.79
N ALA A 169 15.42 5.11 14.63
CA ALA A 169 16.24 4.25 15.48
C ALA A 169 17.72 4.41 15.09
N VAL A 170 18.59 4.72 16.06
CA VAL A 170 20.02 4.96 15.84
C VAL A 170 20.85 3.97 16.65
N LEU A 171 21.82 3.35 15.98
CA LEU A 171 22.76 2.39 16.53
C LEU A 171 24.18 2.79 16.10
N ILE A 172 25.11 2.90 17.05
CA ILE A 172 26.51 3.28 16.79
C ILE A 172 27.41 2.15 17.26
N PHE A 173 28.22 1.62 16.35
CA PHE A 173 29.12 0.50 16.59
C PHE A 173 30.58 0.97 16.59
N ASP A 174 31.41 0.28 17.37
CA ASP A 174 32.86 0.46 17.37
C ASP A 174 33.53 -0.12 16.10
N ALA A 175 34.85 0.03 16.02
CA ALA A 175 35.66 -0.50 14.92
C ALA A 175 35.66 -2.04 14.83
N ALA A 176 35.29 -2.73 15.91
CA ALA A 176 35.18 -4.18 15.97
C ALA A 176 33.74 -4.67 15.67
N GLY A 177 32.78 -3.76 15.50
CA GLY A 177 31.39 -4.06 15.19
C GLY A 177 30.51 -4.30 16.41
N HIS A 178 30.90 -3.89 17.62
CA HIS A 178 30.05 -3.99 18.82
C HIS A 178 29.28 -2.70 19.07
N LEU A 179 28.01 -2.81 19.46
CA LEU A 179 27.15 -1.66 19.72
C LEU A 179 27.64 -0.86 20.93
N LEU A 180 28.07 0.37 20.72
CA LEU A 180 28.50 1.30 21.77
C LEU A 180 27.33 2.12 22.31
N ILE A 181 26.55 2.71 21.41
CA ILE A 181 25.53 3.70 21.74
C ILE A 181 24.26 3.42 20.92
N THR A 182 23.11 3.61 21.54
CA THR A 182 21.81 3.52 20.88
C THR A 182 20.83 4.50 21.51
N ASN A 183 19.82 4.93 20.75
CA ASN A 183 18.76 5.80 21.24
C ASN A 183 17.52 5.01 21.71
N ASN A 184 16.59 5.68 22.38
CA ASN A 184 15.36 5.04 22.87
C ASN A 184 14.53 4.39 21.76
N ASN A 185 14.42 5.04 20.59
CA ASN A 185 13.67 4.49 19.45
C ASN A 185 14.25 3.18 18.93
N ALA A 186 15.58 3.02 18.95
CA ALA A 186 16.21 1.76 18.62
C ALA A 186 15.94 0.69 19.70
N GLN A 187 16.01 1.01 20.98
CA GLN A 187 15.65 0.04 22.03
C GLN A 187 14.20 -0.44 21.91
N GLU A 188 13.25 0.48 21.68
CA GLU A 188 11.84 0.15 21.47
C GLU A 188 11.63 -0.68 20.21
N LEU A 189 12.30 -0.33 19.11
CA LEU A 189 12.26 -1.10 17.86
C LEU A 189 12.72 -2.54 18.09
N TYR A 190 13.90 -2.75 18.68
CA TYR A 190 14.41 -4.11 18.90
C TYR A 190 13.56 -4.87 19.92
N ARG A 191 12.96 -4.20 20.91
CA ARG A 191 11.98 -4.82 21.81
C ARG A 191 10.73 -5.30 21.06
N LYS A 192 10.21 -4.49 20.13
CA LYS A 192 9.12 -4.87 19.21
C LYS A 192 9.51 -6.01 18.28
N LEU A 193 10.79 -6.16 17.96
CA LEU A 193 11.36 -7.29 17.21
C LEU A 193 11.70 -8.51 18.09
N GLY A 194 11.40 -8.48 19.39
CA GLY A 194 11.52 -9.63 20.31
C GLY A 194 12.78 -9.65 21.19
N TYR A 195 13.66 -8.65 21.10
CA TYR A 195 14.83 -8.55 21.97
C TYR A 195 14.40 -8.15 23.39
N ARG A 196 14.78 -8.93 24.40
CA ARG A 196 14.35 -8.71 25.79
C ARG A 196 15.36 -7.94 26.63
N ASP A 197 16.64 -8.10 26.31
CA ASP A 197 17.75 -7.51 27.05
C ASP A 197 18.29 -6.24 26.38
N ASN A 198 19.22 -5.58 27.06
CA ASN A 198 19.95 -4.44 26.52
C ASN A 198 20.75 -4.87 25.27
N ILE A 199 20.55 -4.18 24.16
CA ILE A 199 21.24 -4.44 22.90
C ILE A 199 22.66 -3.86 22.85
N ILE A 200 23.05 -3.03 23.83
CA ILE A 200 24.42 -2.49 23.95
C ILE A 200 25.42 -3.63 24.14
N GLY A 201 26.56 -3.54 23.45
CA GLY A 201 27.61 -4.55 23.43
C GLY A 201 27.39 -5.67 22.41
N MET A 202 26.18 -5.83 21.87
CA MET A 202 25.92 -6.86 20.86
C MET A 202 26.66 -6.55 19.55
N SER A 203 27.09 -7.60 18.86
CA SER A 203 27.67 -7.48 17.51
C SER A 203 26.65 -6.95 16.51
N TYR A 204 27.13 -6.16 15.54
CA TYR A 204 26.40 -5.73 14.36
C TYR A 204 25.69 -6.89 13.66
N ASP A 205 26.34 -8.05 13.55
CA ASP A 205 25.78 -9.22 12.88
C ASP A 205 24.61 -9.83 13.66
N ASN A 206 24.47 -9.54 14.96
CA ASN A 206 23.29 -9.89 15.75
C ASN A 206 22.16 -8.85 15.59
N LEU A 207 22.46 -7.61 15.18
CA LEU A 207 21.49 -6.53 15.10
C LEU A 207 21.04 -6.20 13.67
N SER A 208 21.82 -6.54 12.64
CA SER A 208 21.54 -6.25 11.22
C SER A 208 20.25 -6.88 10.67
N ILE A 209 19.18 -6.12 10.43
CA ILE A 209 17.90 -6.67 9.90
C ILE A 209 17.77 -6.58 8.37
N ASP A 210 18.83 -6.15 7.68
CA ASP A 210 18.87 -6.01 6.21
C ASP A 210 19.84 -6.96 5.52
N TYR A 211 20.09 -8.13 6.11
CA TYR A 211 20.85 -9.23 5.50
C TYR A 211 22.35 -8.94 5.28
N THR A 212 22.87 -7.85 5.83
CA THR A 212 24.29 -7.50 5.67
C THR A 212 25.13 -7.91 6.87
N THR A 213 26.41 -8.22 6.65
CA THR A 213 27.40 -8.43 7.71
C THR A 213 28.25 -7.20 7.93
N PHE A 214 28.86 -7.08 9.11
CA PHE A 214 29.77 -5.98 9.42
C PHE A 214 30.96 -5.94 8.46
N GLU A 215 31.54 -7.09 8.16
CA GLU A 215 32.64 -7.23 7.20
C GLU A 215 32.25 -6.72 5.80
N TYR A 216 31.04 -7.05 5.33
CA TYR A 216 30.53 -6.57 4.06
C TYR A 216 30.35 -5.04 4.04
N VAL A 217 29.82 -4.48 5.14
CA VAL A 217 29.65 -3.03 5.29
C VAL A 217 31.01 -2.31 5.24
N LEU A 218 32.00 -2.82 5.99
CA LEU A 218 33.37 -2.30 5.96
C LEU A 218 34.02 -2.40 4.58
N TYR A 219 33.83 -3.52 3.90
CA TYR A 219 34.29 -3.71 2.52
C TYR A 219 33.69 -2.64 1.61
N GLN A 220 32.37 -2.48 1.58
CA GLN A 220 31.69 -1.48 0.76
C GLN A 220 32.17 -0.05 1.05
N MET A 221 32.42 0.28 2.32
CA MET A 221 32.86 1.61 2.74
C MET A 221 34.32 1.90 2.34
N ARG A 222 35.19 0.88 2.27
CA ARG A 222 36.58 1.03 1.78
C ARG A 222 36.67 1.33 0.29
N TYR A 223 35.70 0.89 -0.51
CA TYR A 223 35.71 1.04 -1.97
C TYR A 223 34.78 2.15 -2.50
N LYS A 224 33.95 2.76 -1.65
CA LYS A 224 33.15 3.94 -2.00
C LYS A 224 33.97 5.23 -1.85
N VAL A 225 33.75 6.18 -2.76
CA VAL A 225 34.24 7.56 -2.61
C VAL A 225 33.62 8.16 -1.34
N SER A 226 34.48 8.72 -0.48
CA SER A 226 34.21 9.12 0.91
C SER A 226 32.84 9.81 1.13
N ASN A 227 32.19 9.44 2.25
CA ASN A 227 30.95 9.99 2.84
C ASN A 227 29.57 9.67 2.23
N GLN A 228 29.41 8.77 1.27
CA GLN A 228 28.06 8.34 0.88
C GLN A 228 27.50 7.22 1.77
N PRO A 229 26.26 7.37 2.32
CA PRO A 229 25.64 6.31 3.11
C PRO A 229 25.42 5.05 2.26
N ILE A 230 25.50 3.88 2.89
CA ILE A 230 24.91 2.66 2.33
C ILE A 230 23.43 2.68 2.71
N GLU A 231 22.57 2.72 1.70
CA GLU A 231 21.12 2.65 1.89
C GLU A 231 20.58 1.29 1.45
N SER A 232 19.65 0.75 2.23
CA SER A 232 18.89 -0.45 1.89
C SER A 232 17.42 -0.27 2.27
N ASN A 233 16.52 -0.79 1.45
CA ASN A 233 15.12 -0.95 1.81
C ASN A 233 14.90 -2.46 2.03
N THR A 234 14.40 -2.83 3.20
CA THR A 234 14.22 -4.23 3.58
C THR A 234 12.83 -4.46 4.14
N THR A 235 12.36 -5.69 4.02
CA THR A 235 11.21 -6.20 4.77
C THR A 235 11.75 -7.21 5.77
N TYR A 236 11.39 -7.02 7.03
CA TYR A 236 11.75 -7.92 8.12
C TYR A 236 10.49 -8.18 8.94
N LEU A 237 10.08 -9.45 9.03
CA LEU A 237 8.73 -9.82 9.47
C LEU A 237 7.66 -9.11 8.61
N ASN A 238 6.67 -8.49 9.25
CA ASN A 238 5.63 -7.70 8.60
C ASN A 238 5.97 -6.20 8.56
N TYR A 239 7.23 -5.83 8.87
CA TYR A 239 7.66 -4.44 8.94
C TYR A 239 8.50 -4.06 7.73
N TYR A 240 8.37 -2.80 7.34
CA TYR A 240 9.10 -2.20 6.22
C TYR A 240 10.12 -1.21 6.76
N PHE A 241 11.40 -1.47 6.52
CA PHE A 241 12.48 -0.64 7.02
C PHE A 241 13.28 0.01 5.89
N LYS A 242 13.64 1.27 6.08
CA LYS A 242 14.75 1.91 5.34
C LYS A 242 15.93 2.02 6.27
N ILE A 243 17.07 1.44 5.90
CA ILE A 243 18.29 1.45 6.70
C ILE A 243 19.37 2.26 5.99
N ARG A 244 20.04 3.15 6.74
CA ARG A 244 21.15 3.96 6.27
C ARG A 244 22.36 3.71 7.16
N LYS A 245 23.53 3.52 6.56
CA LYS A 245 24.77 3.22 7.28
C LYS A 245 25.87 4.19 6.86
N VAL A 246 26.53 4.79 7.84
CA VAL A 246 27.56 5.81 7.65
C VAL A 246 28.77 5.44 8.49
N TRP A 247 29.95 5.47 7.89
CA TRP A 247 31.21 5.32 8.63
C TRP A 247 31.72 6.70 9.05
N LEU A 248 32.00 6.87 10.33
CA LEU A 248 32.65 8.07 10.87
C LEU A 248 34.15 7.81 10.95
N GLU A 249 34.89 8.33 9.96
CA GLU A 249 36.35 8.12 9.86
C GLU A 249 37.11 8.65 11.10
N SER A 250 36.69 9.79 11.67
CA SER A 250 37.35 10.41 12.82
C SER A 250 37.30 9.58 14.10
N GLU A 251 36.24 8.80 14.27
CA GLU A 251 35.98 8.01 15.49
C GLU A 251 36.15 6.50 15.26
N ALA A 252 36.40 6.08 14.00
CA ALA A 252 36.38 4.68 13.57
C ALA A 252 35.09 3.94 14.00
N GLN A 253 33.94 4.58 13.78
CA GLN A 253 32.63 4.08 14.20
C GLN A 253 31.68 3.91 13.01
N LEU A 254 30.78 2.93 13.11
CA LEU A 254 29.67 2.74 12.16
C LEU A 254 28.37 3.25 12.79
N VAL A 255 27.72 4.21 12.13
CA VAL A 255 26.37 4.66 12.49
C VAL A 255 25.37 3.96 11.58
N MET A 256 24.40 3.25 12.16
CA MET A 256 23.27 2.64 11.49
C MET A 256 21.98 3.34 11.94
N ILE A 257 21.22 3.83 10.98
CA ILE A 257 19.94 4.52 11.17
C ILE A 257 18.87 3.66 10.54
N ILE A 258 17.84 3.30 11.31
CA ILE A 258 16.71 2.50 10.87
C ILE A 258 15.44 3.35 10.95
N GLN A 259 14.76 3.47 9.81
CA GLN A 259 13.48 4.13 9.69
C GLN A 259 12.38 3.08 9.49
N ASP A 260 11.43 2.99 10.43
CA ASP A 260 10.22 2.17 10.29
C ASP A 260 9.21 2.89 9.40
N ASN A 261 9.01 2.36 8.18
CA ASN A 261 8.07 2.88 7.18
C ASN A 261 6.81 2.01 7.07
N THR A 262 6.54 1.15 8.05
CA THR A 262 5.43 0.20 8.01
C THR A 262 4.08 0.91 7.90
N GLU A 263 3.82 1.89 8.76
CA GLU A 263 2.56 2.65 8.74
C GLU A 263 2.34 3.38 7.41
N PHE A 264 3.41 3.94 6.84
CA PHE A 264 3.35 4.58 5.53
C PHE A 264 2.94 3.58 4.44
N LYS A 265 3.55 2.39 4.45
CA LYS A 265 3.24 1.33 3.48
C LYS A 265 1.83 0.78 3.63
N GLU A 266 1.33 0.67 4.85
CA GLU A 266 -0.05 0.26 5.13
C GLU A 266 -1.07 1.29 4.62
N LYS A 267 -0.85 2.58 4.90
CA LYS A 267 -1.70 3.68 4.39
C LYS A 267 -1.66 3.77 2.87
N GLU A 268 -0.49 3.60 2.25
CA GLU A 268 -0.33 3.57 0.80
C GLU A 268 -1.17 2.43 0.19
N ALA A 269 -1.10 1.23 0.77
CA ALA A 269 -1.90 0.08 0.34
C ALA A 269 -3.41 0.33 0.52
N GLU A 270 -3.84 0.97 1.60
CA GLU A 270 -5.23 1.33 1.85
C GLU A 270 -5.78 2.30 0.78
N ILE A 271 -5.02 3.34 0.45
CA ILE A 271 -5.39 4.33 -0.58
C ILE A 271 -5.54 3.65 -1.94
N ILE A 272 -4.59 2.78 -2.30
CA ILE A 272 -4.64 2.02 -3.56
C ILE A 272 -5.90 1.16 -3.58
N SER A 273 -6.19 0.42 -2.50
CA SER A 273 -7.39 -0.42 -2.39
C SER A 273 -8.69 0.38 -2.58
N LYS A 274 -8.82 1.54 -1.92
CA LYS A 274 -9.98 2.43 -2.07
C LYS A 274 -10.14 2.92 -3.50
N SER A 275 -9.05 3.31 -4.17
CA SER A 275 -9.09 3.79 -5.56
C SER A 275 -9.56 2.69 -6.53
N VAL A 276 -9.13 1.45 -6.31
CA VAL A 276 -9.56 0.29 -7.10
C VAL A 276 -11.04 0.00 -6.88
N ALA A 277 -11.52 0.10 -5.64
CA ALA A 277 -12.93 -0.10 -5.32
C ALA A 277 -13.83 0.95 -6.00
N ILE A 278 -13.43 2.22 -6.01
CA ILE A 278 -14.18 3.29 -6.70
C ILE A 278 -14.26 3.03 -8.21
N ARG A 279 -13.12 2.68 -8.84
CA ARG A 279 -13.09 2.34 -10.27
C ARG A 279 -14.05 1.19 -10.60
N GLU A 280 -14.05 0.15 -9.78
CA GLU A 280 -14.94 -1.01 -9.94
C GLU A 280 -16.42 -0.62 -9.83
N ILE A 281 -16.78 0.30 -8.91
CA ILE A 281 -18.15 0.81 -8.80
C ILE A 281 -18.57 1.49 -10.11
N HIS A 282 -17.74 2.39 -10.66
CA HIS A 282 -18.07 3.06 -11.92
C HIS A 282 -18.24 2.07 -13.09
N HIS A 283 -17.38 1.06 -13.18
CA HIS A 283 -17.52 -0.01 -14.17
C HIS A 283 -18.81 -0.81 -14.01
N ARG A 284 -19.18 -1.18 -12.78
CA ARG A 284 -20.44 -1.89 -12.51
C ARG A 284 -21.66 -1.06 -12.84
N VAL A 285 -21.65 0.22 -12.49
CA VAL A 285 -22.76 1.13 -12.83
C VAL A 285 -22.91 1.22 -14.35
N LYS A 286 -21.82 1.43 -15.10
CA LYS A 286 -21.86 1.39 -16.57
C LYS A 286 -22.48 0.10 -17.10
N ASN A 287 -22.04 -1.05 -16.62
CA ASN A 287 -22.52 -2.36 -17.11
C ASN A 287 -24.02 -2.57 -16.79
N ASN A 288 -24.47 -2.13 -15.62
CA ASN A 288 -25.88 -2.18 -15.24
C ASN A 288 -26.74 -1.28 -16.13
N LEU A 289 -26.28 -0.05 -16.40
CA LEU A 289 -26.97 0.88 -17.28
C LEU A 289 -27.06 0.34 -18.72
N GLN A 290 -26.01 -0.31 -19.22
CA GLN A 290 -26.03 -0.97 -20.54
C GLN A 290 -27.06 -2.11 -20.58
N SER A 291 -27.22 -2.87 -19.50
CA SER A 291 -28.24 -3.92 -19.40
C SER A 291 -29.66 -3.33 -19.45
N VAL A 292 -29.89 -2.22 -18.74
CA VAL A 292 -31.16 -1.47 -18.81
C VAL A 292 -31.42 -0.94 -20.22
N VAL A 293 -30.41 -0.36 -20.88
CA VAL A 293 -30.52 0.12 -22.28
C VAL A 293 -30.94 -1.00 -23.23
N SER A 294 -30.33 -2.18 -23.12
CA SER A 294 -30.68 -3.35 -23.93
C SER A 294 -32.15 -3.75 -23.75
N LEU A 295 -32.67 -3.76 -22.52
CA LEU A 295 -34.08 -4.05 -22.25
C LEU A 295 -35.01 -2.99 -22.84
N LEU A 296 -34.69 -1.70 -22.68
CA LEU A 296 -35.50 -0.61 -23.23
C LEU A 296 -35.54 -0.66 -24.77
N ARG A 297 -34.41 -0.94 -25.43
CA ARG A 297 -34.36 -1.12 -26.89
C ARG A 297 -35.22 -2.30 -27.36
N ILE A 298 -35.30 -3.38 -26.59
CA ILE A 298 -36.20 -4.51 -26.91
C ILE A 298 -37.67 -4.06 -26.81
N GLN A 299 -38.03 -3.29 -25.77
CA GLN A 299 -39.39 -2.76 -25.61
C GLN A 299 -39.77 -1.77 -26.72
N GLU A 300 -38.83 -0.88 -27.08
CA GLU A 300 -38.98 0.09 -28.17
C GLU A 300 -39.26 -0.59 -29.51
N ARG A 301 -38.57 -1.69 -29.81
CA ARG A 301 -38.81 -2.47 -31.05
C ARG A 301 -40.16 -3.18 -31.06
N ARG A 302 -40.67 -3.58 -29.89
CA ARG A 302 -41.91 -4.37 -29.75
C ARG A 302 -43.16 -3.50 -29.71
N THR A 303 -43.06 -2.27 -29.19
CA THR A 303 -44.23 -1.39 -29.08
C THR A 303 -44.71 -0.93 -30.46
N GLN A 304 -46.03 -0.79 -30.61
CA GLN A 304 -46.68 -0.30 -31.83
C GLN A 304 -47.03 1.20 -31.74
N SER A 305 -47.04 1.76 -30.53
CA SER A 305 -47.30 3.19 -30.33
C SER A 305 -46.07 4.02 -30.70
N LEU A 306 -46.22 4.93 -31.66
CA LEU A 306 -45.17 5.87 -32.06
C LEU A 306 -44.75 6.79 -30.90
N GLU A 307 -45.70 7.22 -30.08
CA GLU A 307 -45.43 8.02 -28.88
C GLU A 307 -44.58 7.23 -27.87
N ALA A 308 -44.94 5.96 -27.61
CA ALA A 308 -44.17 5.10 -26.72
C ALA A 308 -42.76 4.82 -27.26
N LYS A 309 -42.58 4.66 -28.59
CA LYS A 309 -41.25 4.55 -29.20
C LYS A 309 -40.42 5.80 -28.93
N LYS A 310 -40.99 6.99 -29.13
CA LYS A 310 -40.29 8.25 -28.90
C LYS A 310 -39.79 8.37 -27.46
N VAL A 311 -40.67 8.13 -26.48
CA VAL A 311 -40.31 8.21 -25.05
C VAL A 311 -39.25 7.18 -24.65
N LEU A 312 -39.34 5.95 -25.17
CA LEU A 312 -38.33 4.91 -24.92
C LEU A 312 -36.98 5.26 -25.55
N HIS A 313 -37.00 5.81 -26.77
CA HIS A 313 -35.80 6.27 -27.46
C HIS A 313 -35.09 7.39 -26.68
N GLU A 314 -35.83 8.41 -26.24
CA GLU A 314 -35.32 9.49 -25.37
C GLU A 314 -34.74 8.93 -24.06
N SER A 315 -35.40 7.95 -23.46
CA SER A 315 -34.94 7.30 -22.22
C SER A 315 -33.64 6.53 -22.42
N VAL A 316 -33.47 5.86 -23.56
CA VAL A 316 -32.22 5.19 -23.93
C VAL A 316 -31.09 6.20 -24.08
N ASN A 317 -31.34 7.33 -24.74
CA ASN A 317 -30.32 8.37 -24.95
C ASN A 317 -29.84 8.95 -23.61
N ARG A 318 -30.76 9.22 -22.68
CA ARG A 318 -30.43 9.65 -21.30
C ARG A 318 -29.50 8.67 -20.60
N ILE A 319 -29.85 7.38 -20.60
CA ILE A 319 -29.08 6.35 -19.88
C ILE A 319 -27.70 6.15 -20.52
N MET A 320 -27.61 6.25 -21.85
CA MET A 320 -26.33 6.16 -22.56
C MET A 320 -25.40 7.32 -22.21
N ALA A 321 -25.93 8.54 -22.04
CA ALA A 321 -25.13 9.68 -21.56
C ALA A 321 -24.57 9.42 -20.15
N ILE A 322 -25.38 8.90 -19.22
CA ILE A 322 -24.92 8.54 -17.87
C ILE A 322 -23.83 7.45 -17.95
N ALA A 323 -24.05 6.40 -18.74
CA ALA A 323 -23.10 5.30 -18.88
C ALA A 323 -21.75 5.78 -19.43
N ALA A 324 -21.74 6.71 -20.38
CA ALA A 324 -20.52 7.32 -20.91
C ALA A 324 -19.77 8.15 -19.86
N THR A 325 -20.49 8.93 -19.04
CA THR A 325 -19.87 9.65 -17.93
C THR A 325 -19.24 8.68 -16.93
N HIS A 326 -19.93 7.61 -16.52
CA HIS A 326 -19.37 6.60 -15.62
C HIS A 326 -18.13 5.89 -16.21
N GLU A 327 -18.05 5.70 -17.53
CA GLU A 327 -16.84 5.18 -18.16
C GLU A 327 -15.64 6.12 -18.01
N LEU A 328 -15.86 7.43 -18.14
CA LEU A 328 -14.78 8.41 -17.99
C LEU A 328 -14.35 8.54 -16.53
N LEU A 329 -15.31 8.52 -15.60
CA LEU A 329 -15.02 8.54 -14.16
C LEU A 329 -14.19 7.32 -13.74
N SER A 330 -14.43 6.12 -14.31
CA SER A 330 -13.65 4.93 -13.97
C SER A 330 -12.17 5.00 -14.39
N LYS A 331 -11.85 5.83 -15.39
CA LYS A 331 -10.49 6.02 -15.91
C LYS A 331 -9.69 7.06 -15.12
N GLN A 332 -10.33 7.85 -14.27
CA GLN A 332 -9.65 8.85 -13.45
C GLN A 332 -9.26 8.30 -12.08
N VAL A 333 -8.17 8.83 -11.53
CA VAL A 333 -7.60 8.45 -10.22
C VAL A 333 -7.94 9.49 -9.14
N LYS A 334 -8.35 10.70 -9.54
CA LYS A 334 -8.73 11.80 -8.66
C LYS A 334 -10.25 11.99 -8.69
N ASP A 335 -10.80 12.52 -7.60
CA ASP A 335 -12.24 12.76 -7.44
C ASP A 335 -12.76 13.94 -8.29
N ASP A 336 -11.87 14.88 -8.63
CA ASP A 336 -12.15 16.02 -9.48
C ASP A 336 -11.84 15.70 -10.95
N VAL A 337 -12.84 15.94 -11.80
CA VAL A 337 -12.83 15.50 -13.19
C VAL A 337 -12.93 16.71 -14.12
N ALA A 338 -12.06 16.74 -15.14
CA ALA A 338 -12.06 17.79 -16.15
C ALA A 338 -13.37 17.77 -16.95
N LEU A 339 -14.17 18.84 -16.84
CA LEU A 339 -15.49 18.94 -17.46
C LEU A 339 -15.44 18.83 -18.99
N ARG A 340 -14.43 19.47 -19.59
CA ARG A 340 -14.24 19.49 -21.03
C ARG A 340 -14.23 18.10 -21.66
N GLN A 341 -13.42 17.18 -21.13
CA GLN A 341 -13.27 15.82 -21.71
C GLN A 341 -14.59 15.04 -21.68
N THR A 342 -15.38 15.23 -20.63
CA THR A 342 -16.68 14.56 -20.51
C THR A 342 -17.69 15.14 -21.48
N LEU A 343 -17.77 16.46 -21.61
CA LEU A 343 -18.67 17.09 -22.57
C LEU A 343 -18.27 16.79 -24.03
N GLU A 344 -16.98 16.65 -24.33
CA GLU A 344 -16.51 16.16 -25.64
C GLU A 344 -17.07 14.78 -25.96
N ALA A 345 -17.04 13.86 -24.98
CA ALA A 345 -17.58 12.51 -25.15
C ALA A 345 -19.12 12.51 -25.28
N VAL A 346 -19.82 13.32 -24.49
CA VAL A 346 -21.28 13.50 -24.60
C VAL A 346 -21.65 14.01 -25.99
N MET A 347 -20.99 15.07 -26.45
CA MET A 347 -21.22 15.63 -27.80
C MET A 347 -20.83 14.66 -28.92
N TYR A 348 -19.76 13.88 -28.75
CA TYR A 348 -19.36 12.85 -29.71
C TYR A 348 -20.43 11.76 -29.84
N ASN A 349 -20.91 11.23 -28.72
CA ASN A 349 -21.97 10.23 -28.71
C ASN A 349 -23.27 10.77 -29.30
N PHE A 350 -23.62 12.01 -28.96
CA PHE A 350 -24.79 12.67 -29.54
C PHE A 350 -24.68 12.80 -31.06
N ARG A 351 -23.53 13.28 -31.59
CA ARG A 351 -23.29 13.33 -33.06
C ARG A 351 -23.52 11.98 -33.71
N HIS A 352 -22.95 10.92 -33.13
CA HIS A 352 -22.99 9.60 -33.74
C HIS A 352 -24.41 9.01 -33.79
N LEU A 353 -25.24 9.27 -32.77
CA LEU A 353 -26.62 8.79 -32.72
C LEU A 353 -27.52 9.42 -33.79
N PHE A 354 -27.25 10.69 -34.16
CA PHE A 354 -28.07 11.45 -35.11
C PHE A 354 -27.42 11.64 -36.49
N GLN A 355 -26.35 10.90 -36.79
CA GLN A 355 -25.70 10.91 -38.10
C GLN A 355 -26.70 10.58 -39.21
N GLY A 356 -26.89 11.53 -40.15
CA GLY A 356 -27.75 11.36 -41.33
C GLY A 356 -29.19 11.88 -41.19
N ALA A 357 -29.61 12.36 -40.02
CA ALA A 357 -30.96 12.91 -39.81
C ALA A 357 -31.05 14.43 -40.08
N GLN A 358 -30.05 15.20 -39.67
CA GLN A 358 -29.93 16.65 -39.88
C GLN A 358 -28.44 17.05 -40.04
N SER A 359 -28.17 18.17 -40.70
CA SER A 359 -26.81 18.69 -40.90
C SER A 359 -26.47 19.76 -39.84
N LEU A 360 -26.23 19.34 -38.60
CA LEU A 360 -25.88 20.25 -37.50
C LEU A 360 -24.36 20.39 -37.32
N GLU A 361 -23.86 21.61 -37.41
CA GLU A 361 -22.50 21.97 -37.00
C GLU A 361 -22.47 22.18 -35.48
N MET A 362 -21.75 21.32 -34.77
CA MET A 362 -21.64 21.40 -33.31
C MET A 362 -20.24 21.79 -32.87
N THR A 363 -20.14 22.90 -32.14
CA THR A 363 -18.89 23.48 -31.62
C THR A 363 -18.89 23.51 -30.10
N MET A 364 -17.71 23.39 -29.50
CA MET A 364 -17.54 23.39 -28.05
C MET A 364 -16.37 24.30 -27.65
N ASP A 365 -16.61 25.13 -26.65
CA ASP A 365 -15.64 26.07 -26.08
C ASP A 365 -15.76 26.04 -24.55
N VAL A 366 -15.15 25.02 -23.94
CA VAL A 366 -15.19 24.79 -22.48
C VAL A 366 -13.79 25.00 -21.93
N ASP A 367 -13.69 25.87 -20.93
CA ASP A 367 -12.44 26.15 -20.22
C ASP A 367 -11.85 24.86 -19.62
N PRO A 368 -10.62 24.46 -20.00
CA PRO A 368 -9.98 23.25 -19.49
C PRO A 368 -9.68 23.28 -17.99
N ALA A 369 -9.70 24.45 -17.34
CA ALA A 369 -9.50 24.59 -15.89
C ALA A 369 -10.74 24.21 -15.07
N ILE A 370 -11.90 23.99 -15.70
CA ILE A 370 -13.11 23.59 -14.98
C ILE A 370 -12.99 22.14 -14.52
N MET A 371 -12.79 21.99 -13.20
CA MET A 371 -12.77 20.73 -12.48
C MET A 371 -14.01 20.61 -11.61
N VAL A 372 -14.72 19.49 -11.67
CA VAL A 372 -15.95 19.27 -10.89
C VAL A 372 -15.94 17.90 -10.23
N SER A 373 -16.64 17.77 -9.10
CA SER A 373 -16.87 16.46 -8.47
C SER A 373 -17.61 15.49 -9.41
N SER A 374 -17.46 14.19 -9.13
CA SER A 374 -18.15 13.13 -9.89
C SER A 374 -19.68 13.30 -9.93
N GLU A 375 -20.33 13.75 -8.84
CA GLU A 375 -21.78 13.99 -8.83
C GLU A 375 -22.18 15.18 -9.72
N GLN A 376 -21.41 16.27 -9.65
CA GLN A 376 -21.61 17.41 -10.55
C GLN A 376 -21.39 17.00 -12.01
N MET A 377 -20.38 16.17 -12.30
CA MET A 377 -20.10 15.69 -13.64
C MET A 377 -21.28 14.94 -14.27
N VAL A 378 -21.84 13.97 -13.54
CA VAL A 378 -23.02 13.21 -13.99
C VAL A 378 -24.21 14.14 -14.22
N THR A 379 -24.42 15.08 -13.30
CA THR A 379 -25.53 16.04 -13.37
C THR A 379 -25.40 16.96 -14.59
N ILE A 380 -24.22 17.54 -14.83
CA ILE A 380 -23.95 18.44 -15.95
C ILE A 380 -24.07 17.68 -17.28
N SER A 381 -23.53 16.46 -17.36
CA SER A 381 -23.63 15.60 -18.56
C SER A 381 -25.08 15.34 -18.95
N LEU A 382 -25.95 15.08 -17.95
CA LEU A 382 -27.38 14.89 -18.16
C LEU A 382 -28.08 16.17 -18.62
N ILE A 383 -27.80 17.31 -17.98
CA ILE A 383 -28.37 18.60 -18.37
C ILE A 383 -28.00 18.93 -19.82
N VAL A 384 -26.72 18.83 -20.17
CA VAL A 384 -26.25 19.13 -21.54
C VAL A 384 -26.89 18.17 -22.54
N ASN A 385 -26.99 16.88 -22.24
CA ASN A 385 -27.65 15.92 -23.12
C ASN A 385 -29.12 16.26 -23.38
N GLU A 386 -29.88 16.64 -22.34
CA GLU A 386 -31.29 17.06 -22.51
C GLU A 386 -31.41 18.34 -23.34
N LEU A 387 -30.50 19.31 -23.15
CA LEU A 387 -30.50 20.55 -23.93
C LEU A 387 -30.18 20.28 -25.41
N LEU A 388 -29.20 19.41 -25.69
CA LEU A 388 -28.88 18.99 -27.06
C LEU A 388 -30.07 18.24 -27.71
N GLN A 389 -30.74 17.36 -26.95
CA GLN A 389 -31.94 16.65 -27.43
C GLN A 389 -33.06 17.64 -27.77
N ASN A 390 -33.33 18.63 -26.91
CA ASN A 390 -34.35 19.65 -27.17
C ASN A 390 -34.03 20.46 -28.43
N ILE A 391 -32.76 20.81 -28.65
CA ILE A 391 -32.33 21.51 -29.86
C ILE A 391 -32.61 20.66 -31.10
N PHE A 392 -32.21 19.39 -31.07
CA PHE A 392 -32.44 18.49 -32.20
C PHE A 392 -33.94 18.30 -32.52
N ASP A 393 -34.77 18.13 -31.50
CA ASP A 393 -36.21 17.84 -31.68
C ASP A 393 -37.03 19.08 -32.07
N HIS A 394 -36.59 20.29 -31.67
CA HIS A 394 -37.44 21.49 -31.75
C HIS A 394 -36.83 22.69 -32.47
N ALA A 395 -35.50 22.82 -32.53
CA ALA A 395 -34.88 24.05 -33.05
C ALA A 395 -34.91 24.15 -34.58
N PHE A 396 -34.94 23.01 -35.29
CA PHE A 396 -34.78 22.97 -36.75
C PHE A 396 -35.86 22.11 -37.42
N ASP A 397 -36.49 22.63 -38.48
CA ASP A 397 -37.42 21.87 -39.31
C ASP A 397 -36.66 20.99 -40.32
N SER A 398 -37.00 19.71 -40.44
CA SER A 398 -36.26 18.79 -41.31
C SER A 398 -36.65 18.95 -42.80
N PRO A 399 -35.69 19.02 -43.75
CA PRO A 399 -34.24 19.03 -43.58
C PRO A 399 -33.69 20.47 -43.40
N ALA A 400 -32.92 20.69 -42.34
CA ALA A 400 -32.26 21.96 -42.06
C ALA A 400 -30.79 21.78 -41.66
N SER A 401 -30.03 22.84 -41.91
CA SER A 401 -28.67 23.05 -41.40
C SER A 401 -28.70 24.06 -40.26
N GLY A 402 -27.96 23.79 -39.20
CA GLY A 402 -27.94 24.63 -38.00
C GLY A 402 -26.61 24.57 -37.28
N VAL A 403 -26.40 25.50 -36.37
CA VAL A 403 -25.21 25.60 -35.53
C VAL A 403 -25.64 25.42 -34.08
N VAL A 404 -24.91 24.56 -33.36
CA VAL A 404 -25.05 24.36 -31.92
C VAL A 404 -23.72 24.67 -31.26
N LYS A 405 -23.75 25.43 -30.18
CA LYS A 405 -22.56 25.80 -29.41
C LYS A 405 -22.73 25.49 -27.93
N VAL A 406 -21.74 24.81 -27.37
CA VAL A 406 -21.62 24.55 -25.93
C VAL A 406 -20.43 25.35 -25.39
N ILE A 407 -20.67 26.21 -24.42
CA ILE A 407 -19.67 27.08 -23.81
C ILE A 407 -19.60 26.81 -22.32
N GLY A 408 -18.39 26.71 -21.76
CA GLY A 408 -18.18 26.60 -20.32
C GLY A 408 -17.12 27.59 -19.84
N THR A 409 -17.47 28.45 -18.90
CA THR A 409 -16.55 29.44 -18.31
C THR A 409 -16.48 29.29 -16.80
N LEU A 410 -15.32 29.65 -16.25
CA LEU A 410 -15.07 29.71 -14.81
C LEU A 410 -14.70 31.13 -14.42
N ASP A 411 -15.45 31.74 -13.50
CA ASP A 411 -15.12 33.04 -12.92
C ASP A 411 -15.36 33.00 -11.40
N ASN A 412 -14.34 33.27 -10.59
CA ASN A 412 -14.44 33.30 -9.12
C ASN A 412 -15.20 32.10 -8.51
N LYS A 413 -14.85 30.88 -8.91
CA LYS A 413 -15.52 29.60 -8.55
C LYS A 413 -16.94 29.43 -9.08
N MET A 414 -17.49 30.39 -9.81
CA MET A 414 -18.77 30.22 -10.49
C MET A 414 -18.56 29.62 -11.87
N ILE A 415 -19.08 28.41 -12.06
CA ILE A 415 -19.12 27.77 -13.37
C ILE A 415 -20.38 28.23 -14.08
N THR A 416 -20.24 28.68 -15.32
CA THR A 416 -21.37 28.99 -16.20
C THR A 416 -21.29 28.10 -17.42
N ILE A 417 -22.35 27.33 -17.68
CA ILE A 417 -22.49 26.50 -18.88
C ILE A 417 -23.62 27.08 -19.72
N THR A 418 -23.32 27.33 -21.00
CA THR A 418 -24.27 27.83 -21.98
C THR A 418 -24.38 26.83 -23.13
N VAL A 419 -25.61 26.44 -23.45
CA VAL A 419 -25.95 25.65 -24.65
C VAL A 419 -26.86 26.51 -25.51
N MET A 420 -26.48 26.72 -26.77
CA MET A 420 -27.24 27.57 -27.69
C MET A 420 -27.30 27.00 -29.10
N ASP A 421 -28.37 27.37 -29.81
CA ASP A 421 -28.61 27.08 -31.22
C ASP A 421 -29.01 28.34 -31.99
N ASN A 422 -29.00 28.25 -33.33
CA ASN A 422 -29.49 29.28 -34.24
C ASN A 422 -30.80 28.88 -34.95
N GLY A 423 -31.64 28.10 -34.29
CA GLY A 423 -32.91 27.62 -34.83
C GLY A 423 -34.03 28.65 -34.77
N LYS A 424 -35.28 28.16 -34.87
CA LYS A 424 -36.49 29.03 -34.91
C LYS A 424 -36.89 29.63 -33.56
N GLY A 425 -36.28 29.17 -32.46
CA GLY A 425 -36.66 29.52 -31.09
C GLY A 425 -38.09 29.14 -30.71
N TYR A 426 -38.53 29.56 -29.53
CA TYR A 426 -39.87 29.33 -28.99
C TYR A 426 -40.27 30.39 -27.96
N ASP A 427 -41.57 30.52 -27.68
CA ASP A 427 -42.08 31.42 -26.66
C ASP A 427 -41.88 30.83 -25.26
N VAL A 428 -40.88 31.33 -24.53
CA VAL A 428 -40.53 30.91 -23.18
C VAL A 428 -41.66 31.15 -22.16
N HIS A 429 -42.63 32.02 -22.47
CA HIS A 429 -43.75 32.37 -21.59
C HIS A 429 -45.00 31.49 -21.80
N GLN A 430 -45.05 30.64 -22.83
CA GLN A 430 -46.16 29.69 -23.00
C GLN A 430 -46.11 28.59 -21.95
N LYS A 431 -47.12 28.56 -21.07
CA LYS A 431 -47.23 27.62 -19.93
C LYS A 431 -47.47 26.15 -20.31
N ASN A 432 -47.82 25.85 -21.56
CA ASN A 432 -48.27 24.51 -21.97
C ASN A 432 -47.16 23.59 -22.51
N GLU A 433 -45.90 24.05 -22.57
CA GLU A 433 -44.79 23.27 -23.14
C GLU A 433 -43.64 23.04 -22.15
N ASN A 434 -43.93 22.75 -20.88
CA ASN A 434 -42.90 22.18 -20.00
C ASN A 434 -42.66 20.71 -20.42
N SER A 435 -41.87 20.51 -21.47
CA SER A 435 -41.38 19.18 -21.84
C SER A 435 -40.72 18.52 -20.62
N LEU A 436 -40.88 17.21 -20.48
CA LEU A 436 -40.29 16.44 -19.37
C LEU A 436 -38.77 16.72 -19.24
N GLY A 437 -38.07 16.85 -20.37
CA GLY A 437 -36.66 17.19 -20.41
C GLY A 437 -36.34 18.53 -19.74
N LEU A 438 -37.12 19.59 -20.02
CA LEU A 438 -36.90 20.90 -19.41
C LEU A 438 -37.21 20.91 -17.90
N MET A 439 -38.17 20.08 -17.46
CA MET A 439 -38.43 19.87 -16.03
C MET A 439 -37.25 19.20 -15.32
N ILE A 440 -36.66 18.16 -15.94
CA ILE A 440 -35.47 17.47 -15.42
C ILE A 440 -34.30 18.47 -15.32
N VAL A 441 -34.05 19.25 -16.39
CA VAL A 441 -32.98 20.26 -16.41
C VAL A 441 -33.16 21.28 -15.27
N LYS A 442 -34.36 21.86 -15.12
CA LYS A 442 -34.65 22.84 -14.06
C LYS A 442 -34.48 22.25 -12.66
N SER A 443 -34.96 21.02 -12.44
CA SER A 443 -34.80 20.33 -11.15
C SER A 443 -33.33 20.02 -10.86
N TYR A 444 -32.56 19.53 -11.83
CA TYR A 444 -31.15 19.20 -11.59
C TYR A 444 -30.29 20.43 -11.32
N VAL A 445 -30.50 21.52 -12.06
CA VAL A 445 -29.81 22.78 -11.78
C VAL A 445 -30.12 23.26 -10.36
N LYS A 446 -31.39 23.26 -9.96
CA LYS A 446 -31.82 23.75 -8.64
C LYS A 446 -31.43 22.82 -7.49
N ASP A 447 -31.72 21.53 -7.63
CA ASP A 447 -31.71 20.57 -6.52
C ASP A 447 -30.34 19.89 -6.37
N LYS A 448 -29.64 19.64 -7.48
CA LYS A 448 -28.33 18.95 -7.49
C LYS A 448 -27.16 19.91 -7.59
N LEU A 449 -27.22 20.90 -8.49
CA LEU A 449 -26.15 21.89 -8.62
C LEU A 449 -26.31 23.08 -7.67
N LYS A 450 -27.47 23.23 -7.02
CA LYS A 450 -27.83 24.42 -6.21
C LYS A 450 -27.66 25.73 -6.98
N GLY A 451 -27.81 25.67 -8.30
CA GLY A 451 -27.59 26.76 -9.22
C GLY A 451 -28.88 27.45 -9.67
N LYS A 452 -28.74 28.29 -10.68
CA LYS A 452 -29.84 28.97 -11.37
C LYS A 452 -29.72 28.78 -12.86
N ILE A 453 -30.86 28.81 -13.54
CA ILE A 453 -31.00 28.64 -14.99
C ILE A 453 -31.74 29.83 -15.58
N MET A 454 -31.29 30.28 -16.75
CA MET A 454 -31.89 31.33 -17.56
C MET A 454 -32.03 30.81 -18.99
N ILE A 455 -33.16 31.09 -19.60
CA ILE A 455 -33.47 30.70 -20.98
C ILE A 455 -33.91 31.95 -21.72
N GLU A 456 -33.22 32.24 -22.81
CA GLU A 456 -33.52 33.31 -23.74
C GLU A 456 -33.82 32.66 -25.09
N SER A 457 -34.96 32.95 -25.69
CA SER A 457 -35.30 32.44 -27.02
C SER A 457 -35.99 33.50 -27.86
N ASN A 458 -35.63 33.54 -29.14
CA ASN A 458 -36.16 34.44 -30.15
C ASN A 458 -36.07 33.78 -31.54
N ASP A 459 -36.42 34.52 -32.57
CA ASP A 459 -36.37 34.09 -33.98
C ASP A 459 -34.95 33.79 -34.51
N GLN A 460 -33.91 34.08 -33.72
CA GLN A 460 -32.51 33.78 -34.02
C GLN A 460 -31.98 32.56 -33.24
N GLY A 461 -32.82 31.88 -32.45
CA GLY A 461 -32.48 30.64 -31.77
C GLY A 461 -32.80 30.63 -30.28
N THR A 462 -32.28 29.62 -29.58
CA THR A 462 -32.41 29.48 -28.13
C THR A 462 -31.05 29.49 -27.47
N LYS A 463 -30.94 30.20 -26.34
CA LYS A 463 -29.79 30.19 -25.44
C LYS A 463 -30.24 29.78 -24.05
N THR A 464 -29.76 28.63 -23.60
CA THR A 464 -29.94 28.17 -22.21
C THR A 464 -28.62 28.31 -21.46
N CYS A 465 -28.65 29.04 -20.35
CA CYS A 465 -27.50 29.29 -19.50
C CYS A 465 -27.81 28.84 -18.07
N PHE A 466 -26.93 28.05 -17.46
CA PHE A 466 -27.02 27.73 -16.04
C PHE A 466 -25.68 27.94 -15.35
N TYR A 467 -25.75 28.41 -14.10
CA TYR A 467 -24.59 28.72 -13.30
C TYR A 467 -24.72 28.18 -11.88
N PHE A 468 -23.60 27.74 -11.33
CA PHE A 468 -23.49 27.09 -10.03
C PHE A 468 -22.06 27.23 -9.49
N GLU A 469 -21.89 27.02 -8.19
CA GLU A 469 -20.58 27.07 -7.56
C GLU A 469 -19.80 25.77 -7.82
N GLN A 470 -18.52 25.92 -8.14
CA GLN A 470 -17.58 24.83 -8.33
C GLN A 470 -17.42 24.10 -7.00
N ASN A 471 -17.78 22.81 -6.98
CA ASN A 471 -17.58 21.95 -5.82
C ASN A 471 -16.50 20.94 -6.18
N THR A 472 -15.25 21.29 -5.87
CA THR A 472 -14.15 20.33 -5.83
C THR A 472 -14.22 19.60 -4.51
N SER A 473 -14.03 18.29 -4.52
CA SER A 473 -14.07 17.53 -3.27
C SER A 473 -12.92 18.03 -2.38
N ASP A 474 -13.23 18.77 -1.33
CA ASP A 474 -12.24 19.21 -0.34
C ASP A 474 -11.58 17.96 0.23
N VAL A 475 -10.35 17.69 -0.20
CA VAL A 475 -9.47 16.75 0.49
C VAL A 475 -9.28 17.34 1.88
N VAL A 476 -9.91 16.70 2.87
CA VAL A 476 -9.62 16.87 4.29
C VAL A 476 -8.09 16.88 4.42
N GLN A 477 -7.54 18.05 4.75
CA GLN A 477 -6.12 18.24 5.06
C GLN A 477 -5.70 17.38 6.24
#